data_AF-A0A172T9Z3-F1
#
_entry.id   AF-A0A172T9Z3-F1
#
_cell.length_a   1.000
_cell.length_b   1.000
_cell.length_c   1.000
_cell.angle_alpha   90.00
_cell.angle_beta   90.00
_cell.angle_gamma   90.00
#
_symmetry.space_group_name_H-M   'P 1'
#
loop_
_entity.id
_entity.type
_entity.pdbx_description
1 polymer ?
#
loop_
_entity_poly.entity_id
_entity_poly.type
_entity_poly.pdbx_seq_one_letter_code
_entity_poly.pdbx_strand_id
1 'polypeptide(L)'
;MRSSRLKLPPRWLMLPLALAVLVGLGLNTRQNRSADLAAARAYASAVQTAAQRAWKADPAQPFLEAGSSEDCRGAYRGGVAEAKVSTCTVTRLPNGFEVDVTLGQAQVTATTY
;
A
#
# COMPACT_ATOMS: atom_id res chain seq x y z
N MET A 1 -40.96 -18.24 -29.20
CA MET A 1 -39.73 -18.26 -28.38
C MET A 1 -38.54 -18.45 -29.31
N ARG A 2 -37.71 -17.42 -29.49
CA ARG A 2 -36.61 -17.40 -30.47
C ARG A 2 -35.32 -17.80 -29.74
N SER A 3 -34.91 -19.05 -29.91
CA SER A 3 -33.70 -19.59 -29.28
C SER A 3 -32.46 -18.96 -29.91
N SER A 4 -31.90 -17.94 -29.25
CA SER A 4 -30.61 -17.36 -29.62
C SER A 4 -29.53 -18.43 -29.50
N ARG A 5 -29.10 -19.00 -30.63
CA ARG A 5 -27.94 -19.90 -30.68
C ARG A 5 -26.70 -19.08 -30.34
N LEU A 6 -26.19 -19.18 -29.12
CA LEU A 6 -24.84 -18.74 -28.79
C LEU A 6 -23.87 -19.51 -29.69
N LYS A 7 -23.30 -18.82 -30.68
CA LYS A 7 -22.29 -19.36 -31.59
C LYS A 7 -20.98 -19.45 -30.81
N LEU A 8 -20.68 -20.64 -30.28
CA LEU A 8 -19.41 -20.91 -29.61
C LEU A 8 -18.25 -20.67 -30.59
N PRO A 9 -17.17 -19.98 -30.16
CA PRO A 9 -16.01 -19.73 -31.01
C PRO A 9 -15.38 -21.05 -31.48
N PRO A 10 -14.77 -21.08 -32.69
CA PRO A 10 -14.03 -22.22 -33.19
C PRO A 10 -12.97 -22.67 -32.17
N ARG A 11 -12.80 -23.98 -31.96
CA ARG A 11 -11.84 -24.55 -30.99
C ARG A 11 -10.40 -24.04 -31.15
N TRP A 12 -10.01 -23.67 -32.37
CA TRP A 12 -8.68 -23.08 -32.65
C TRP A 12 -8.47 -21.68 -32.06
N LEU A 13 -9.55 -20.94 -31.76
CA LEU A 13 -9.49 -19.64 -31.11
C LEU A 13 -9.52 -19.71 -29.58
N MET A 14 -9.86 -20.87 -28.99
CA MET A 14 -9.94 -21.01 -27.53
C MET A 14 -8.58 -20.91 -26.85
N LEU A 15 -7.53 -21.49 -27.45
CA LEU A 15 -6.17 -21.45 -26.91
C LEU A 15 -5.58 -20.02 -26.84
N PRO A 16 -5.60 -19.21 -27.92
CA PRO A 16 -5.10 -17.84 -27.86
C PRO A 16 -5.97 -16.93 -26.96
N LEU A 17 -7.29 -17.16 -26.89
CA LEU A 17 -8.15 -16.43 -25.95
C LEU A 17 -7.81 -16.74 -24.50
N ALA A 18 -7.62 -18.03 -24.17
CA ALA A 18 -7.23 -18.43 -22.82
C ALA A 18 -5.87 -17.83 -22.44
N LEU A 19 -4.91 -17.81 -23.37
CA LEU A 19 -3.60 -17.20 -23.15
C LEU A 19 -3.71 -15.68 -22.94
N ALA A 20 -4.51 -14.98 -23.76
CA ALA A 20 -4.72 -13.55 -23.63
C ALA A 20 -5.40 -13.17 -22.30
N VAL A 21 -6.35 -13.98 -21.83
CA VAL A 21 -6.98 -13.80 -20.53
C VAL A 21 -5.96 -13.98 -19.39
N LEU A 22 -5.13 -15.03 -19.43
CA LEU A 22 -4.09 -15.27 -18.44
C LEU A 22 -3.05 -14.13 -18.39
N VAL A 23 -2.61 -13.65 -19.55
CA VAL A 23 -1.67 -12.53 -19.65
C VAL A 23 -2.32 -11.24 -19.12
N GLY A 24 -3.57 -10.96 -19.49
CA GLY A 24 -4.32 -9.80 -18.99
C GLY A 24 -4.52 -9.80 -17.48
N LEU A 25 -4.86 -10.96 -16.90
CA LEU A 25 -4.92 -11.16 -15.45
C LEU A 25 -3.55 -10.94 -14.79
N GLY A 26 -2.47 -11.49 -15.37
CA GLY A 26 -1.11 -11.31 -14.89
C GLY A 26 -0.67 -9.84 -14.87
N LEU A 27 -0.96 -9.09 -15.94
CA LEU A 27 -0.65 -7.67 -16.07
C LEU A 27 -1.44 -6.82 -15.06
N ASN A 28 -2.74 -7.06 -14.91
CA ASN A 28 -3.57 -6.39 -13.91
C ASN A 28 -3.04 -6.64 -12.48
N THR A 29 -2.64 -7.87 -12.18
CA THR A 29 -2.10 -8.21 -10.86
C THR A 29 -0.78 -7.49 -10.57
N ARG A 30 0.10 -7.37 -11.59
CA ARG A 30 1.36 -6.61 -11.46
C ARG A 30 1.11 -5.11 -11.31
N GLN A 31 0.20 -4.54 -12.08
CA GLN A 31 -0.15 -3.11 -11.98
C GLN A 31 -0.71 -2.78 -10.59
N ASN A 32 -1.64 -3.58 -10.08
CA ASN A 32 -2.19 -3.39 -8.74
C ASN A 32 -1.10 -3.43 -7.66
N ARG A 33 -0.21 -4.42 -7.69
CA ARG A 33 0.92 -4.48 -6.74
C ARG A 33 1.84 -3.27 -6.83
N SER A 34 2.13 -2.78 -8.04
CA SER A 34 2.99 -1.60 -8.19
C SER A 34 2.33 -0.32 -7.66
N ALA A 35 1.01 -0.17 -7.86
CA ALA A 35 0.24 0.93 -7.31
C ALA A 35 0.16 0.85 -5.77
N ASP A 36 -0.04 -0.34 -5.21
CA ASP A 36 -0.09 -0.57 -3.76
C ASP A 36 1.27 -0.28 -3.10
N LEU A 37 2.39 -0.68 -3.73
CA LEU A 37 3.73 -0.35 -3.25
C LEU A 37 4.04 1.14 -3.32
N ALA A 38 3.65 1.82 -4.40
CA ALA A 38 3.83 3.26 -4.53
C ALA A 38 3.00 4.02 -3.49
N ALA A 39 1.75 3.58 -3.28
CA ALA A 39 0.86 4.10 -2.25
C ALA A 39 1.42 3.86 -0.84
N ALA A 40 1.92 2.66 -0.54
CA ALA A 40 2.49 2.33 0.77
C ALA A 40 3.73 3.19 1.08
N ARG A 41 4.61 3.41 0.09
CA ARG A 41 5.76 4.31 0.22
C ARG A 41 5.34 5.77 0.43
N ALA A 42 4.35 6.25 -0.32
CA ALA A 42 3.84 7.60 -0.17
C ALA A 42 3.17 7.83 1.19
N TYR A 43 2.47 6.82 1.71
CA TYR A 43 1.90 6.88 3.05
C TYR A 43 3.01 6.87 4.11
N ALA A 44 3.99 5.97 4.02
CA ALA A 44 5.10 5.91 4.95
C ALA A 44 5.91 7.22 4.99
N SER A 45 6.16 7.85 3.84
CA SER A 45 6.87 9.14 3.80
C SER A 45 6.06 10.31 4.38
N ALA A 46 4.73 10.30 4.19
CA ALA A 46 3.84 11.28 4.80
C ALA A 46 3.83 11.15 6.33
N VAL A 47 3.73 9.91 6.83
CA VAL A 47 3.82 9.60 8.26
C VAL A 47 5.16 10.04 8.83
N GLN A 48 6.28 9.69 8.19
CA GLN A 48 7.63 10.14 8.61
C GLN A 48 7.74 11.67 8.69
N THR A 49 7.27 12.36 7.64
CA THR A 49 7.33 13.83 7.57
C THR A 49 6.51 14.46 8.70
N ALA A 50 5.34 13.90 8.98
CA ALA A 50 4.47 14.40 10.03
C ALA A 50 5.02 14.08 11.43
N ALA A 51 5.56 12.87 11.67
CA ALA A 51 6.25 12.50 12.90
C ALA A 51 7.46 13.41 13.17
N GLN A 52 8.28 13.68 12.14
CA GLN A 52 9.39 14.64 12.22
C GLN A 52 8.91 16.07 12.52
N ARG A 53 7.81 16.51 11.91
CA ARG A 53 7.24 17.84 12.19
C ARG A 53 6.73 17.93 13.62
N ALA A 54 6.02 16.91 14.10
CA ALA A 54 5.52 16.86 15.47
C ALA A 54 6.69 16.90 16.47
N TRP A 55 7.74 16.12 16.23
CA TRP A 55 8.95 16.16 17.04
C TRP A 55 9.67 17.52 17.01
N LYS A 56 9.73 18.18 15.87
CA LYS A 56 10.31 19.54 15.77
C LYS A 56 9.45 20.60 16.47
N ALA A 57 8.13 20.42 16.49
CA ALA A 57 7.20 21.37 17.12
C ALA A 57 7.26 21.29 18.64
N ASP A 58 7.45 20.09 19.20
CA ASP A 58 7.71 19.90 20.62
C ASP A 58 8.66 18.71 20.83
N PRO A 59 9.99 18.96 20.92
CA PRO A 59 10.96 17.90 21.14
C PRO A 59 10.94 17.32 22.56
N ALA A 60 10.21 17.96 23.49
CA ALA A 60 10.04 17.51 24.87
C ALA A 60 8.75 16.69 25.06
N GLN A 61 7.75 16.86 24.19
CA GLN A 61 6.62 15.95 24.12
C GLN A 61 7.09 14.63 23.49
N PRO A 62 7.02 13.51 24.24
CA PRO A 62 7.25 12.20 23.66
C PRO A 62 6.06 11.92 22.76
N PHE A 63 6.15 12.31 21.49
CA PHE A 63 5.24 11.76 20.49
C PHE A 63 5.35 10.22 20.53
N LEU A 64 6.58 9.75 20.80
CA LEU A 64 6.99 8.37 21.10
C LEU A 64 8.33 8.44 21.87
N GLU A 65 8.47 7.81 23.04
CA GLU A 65 9.78 7.56 23.65
C GLU A 65 10.67 6.73 22.70
N ALA A 66 11.99 6.87 22.77
CA ALA A 66 12.89 6.03 21.96
C ALA A 66 12.66 4.55 22.26
N GLY A 67 12.34 3.76 21.21
CA GLY A 67 11.96 2.36 21.32
C GLY A 67 10.45 2.11 21.52
N SER A 68 9.64 3.16 21.65
CA SER A 68 8.18 3.03 21.66
C SER A 68 7.61 3.05 20.24
N SER A 69 6.43 2.43 20.11
CA SER A 69 5.70 2.33 18.86
C SER A 69 4.22 2.71 19.03
N GLU A 70 3.66 3.38 18.01
CA GLU A 70 2.24 3.74 17.94
C GLU A 70 1.62 3.33 16.61
N ASP A 71 0.30 3.22 16.58
CA ASP A 71 -0.46 3.05 15.35
C ASP A 71 -0.56 4.39 14.60
N CYS A 72 -0.07 4.43 13.35
CA CYS A 72 -0.17 5.62 12.49
C CYS A 72 -1.46 5.74 11.69
N ARG A 73 -2.40 4.80 11.84
CA ARG A 73 -3.71 4.88 11.19
C ARG A 73 -4.51 6.06 11.76
N GLY A 74 -4.99 6.93 10.88
CA GLY A 74 -5.87 8.04 11.24
C GLY A 74 -5.15 9.29 11.75
N ALA A 75 -4.01 9.12 12.42
CA ALA A 75 -3.17 10.21 12.91
C ALA A 75 -2.49 10.98 11.77
N TYR A 76 -2.13 10.28 10.70
CA TYR A 76 -1.32 10.83 9.61
C TYR A 76 -2.03 10.68 8.27
N ARG A 77 -2.86 11.66 7.92
CA ARG A 77 -3.55 11.72 6.62
C ARG A 77 -2.56 12.09 5.51
N GLY A 78 -1.76 11.12 5.05
CA GLY A 78 -1.17 11.16 3.72
C GLY A 78 -2.27 10.89 2.70
N GLY A 79 -2.32 11.60 1.57
CA GLY A 79 -3.41 11.55 0.57
C GLY A 79 -3.71 10.20 -0.10
N VAL A 80 -3.23 9.09 0.47
CA VAL A 80 -3.58 7.72 0.15
C VAL A 80 -4.79 7.32 0.99
N ALA A 81 -5.79 6.68 0.38
CA ALA A 81 -6.98 6.25 1.10
C ALA A 81 -6.61 5.29 2.24
N GLU A 82 -6.72 5.78 3.48
CA GLU A 82 -6.47 5.05 4.73
C GLU A 82 -7.20 3.69 4.79
N ALA A 83 -8.34 3.59 4.10
CA ALA A 83 -9.13 2.38 3.94
C ALA A 83 -8.39 1.18 3.33
N LYS A 84 -7.22 1.39 2.68
CA LYS A 84 -6.39 0.32 2.12
C LYS A 84 -5.22 -0.09 3.01
N VAL A 85 -4.93 0.66 4.07
CA VAL A 85 -3.84 0.36 5.02
C VAL A 85 -4.35 -0.67 6.03
N SER A 86 -3.76 -1.87 6.02
CA SER A 86 -4.12 -2.94 6.95
C SER A 86 -3.42 -2.76 8.30
N THR A 87 -2.13 -2.43 8.29
CA THR A 87 -1.36 -2.14 9.50
C THR A 87 -0.47 -0.92 9.27
N CYS A 88 -0.32 -0.08 10.28
CA CYS A 88 0.63 1.02 10.26
C CYS A 88 1.25 1.16 11.64
N THR A 89 2.57 1.10 11.74
CA THR A 89 3.28 1.32 13.00
C THR A 89 4.38 2.34 12.79
N VAL A 90 4.45 3.35 13.66
CA VAL A 90 5.62 4.23 13.76
C VAL A 90 6.38 3.83 15.00
N THR A 91 7.67 3.56 14.84
CA THR A 91 8.59 3.29 15.94
C THR A 91 9.60 4.43 16.01
N ARG A 92 9.78 5.01 17.20
CA ARG A 92 10.82 6.01 17.41
C ARG A 92 12.17 5.33 17.56
N LEU A 93 13.10 5.67 16.67
CA LEU A 93 14.51 5.29 16.79
C LEU A 93 15.28 6.36 17.58
N PRO A 94 16.46 6.03 18.14
CA PRO A 94 17.28 6.99 18.90
C PRO A 94 17.55 8.30 18.16
N ASN A 95 17.76 8.21 16.84
CA ASN A 95 18.06 9.37 16.00
C ASN A 95 16.93 9.69 15.01
N GLY A 96 15.83 8.93 14.97
CA GLY A 96 14.95 8.98 13.82
C GLY A 96 13.61 8.26 14.00
N PHE A 97 13.02 7.83 12.90
CA PHE A 97 11.72 7.14 12.90
C PHE A 97 11.75 5.99 11.92
N GLU A 98 11.19 4.87 12.33
CA GLU A 98 10.88 3.74 11.47
C GLU A 98 9.36 3.67 11.31
N VAL A 99 8.90 3.49 10.09
CA VAL A 99 7.48 3.42 9.77
C VAL A 99 7.24 2.15 8.97
N ASP A 100 6.47 1.25 9.55
CA ASP A 100 6.02 0.01 8.94
C ASP A 100 4.58 0.16 8.46
N VAL A 101 4.37 0.05 7.14
CA VAL A 101 3.06 0.13 6.51
C VAL A 101 2.77 -1.14 5.75
N THR A 102 1.63 -1.75 6.02
CA THR A 102 1.07 -2.84 5.21
C THR A 102 -0.17 -2.34 4.48
N LEU A 103 -0.22 -2.57 3.17
CA LEU A 103 -1.24 -2.09 2.27
C LEU A 103 -1.62 -3.25 1.32
N GLY A 104 -2.72 -3.93 1.61
CA GLY A 104 -3.11 -5.15 0.92
C GLY A 104 -2.04 -6.25 1.05
N GLN A 105 -1.33 -6.58 -0.04
CA GLN A 105 -0.21 -7.53 -0.07
C GLN A 105 1.18 -6.86 -0.07
N ALA A 106 1.24 -5.54 -0.08
CA ALA A 106 2.48 -4.78 -0.07
C ALA A 106 2.83 -4.41 1.37
N GLN A 107 4.06 -4.71 1.78
CA GLN A 107 4.64 -4.23 3.04
C GLN A 107 5.81 -3.32 2.71
N VAL A 108 5.86 -2.16 3.36
CA VAL A 108 6.91 -1.16 3.19
C VAL A 108 7.35 -0.70 4.56
N THR A 109 8.64 -0.87 4.82
CA THR A 109 9.34 -0.27 5.95
C THR A 109 10.10 0.94 5.44
N ALA A 110 9.89 2.09 6.06
CA ALA A 110 10.62 3.31 5.76
C ALA A 110 11.32 3.77 7.03
N THR A 111 12.64 3.88 6.97
CA THR A 111 13.47 4.36 8.09
C THR A 111 14.06 5.71 7.74
N THR A 112 13.99 6.65 8.68
CA THR A 112 14.65 7.95 8.60
C THR A 112 15.56 8.12 9.82
N TYR A 113 16.72 8.72 9.61
CA TYR A 113 17.72 9.06 10.63
C TYR A 113 17.87 10.57 10.79
#